data_AF-X1KE80-F1
#
_entry.id   AF-X1KE80-F1
#
_cell.length_a   1.000
_cell.length_b   1.000
_cell.length_c   1.000
_cell.angle_alpha   90.00
_cell.angle_beta   90.00
_cell.angle_gamma   90.00
#
_symmetry.space_group_name_H-M   'P 1'
#
loop_
_entity.id
_entity.type
_entity.pdbx_description
1 polymer ?
#
loop_
_entity_poly.entity_id
_entity_poly.type
_entity_poly.pdbx_seq_one_letter_code
_entity_poly.pdbx_strand_id
1 'polypeptide(L)'
;IQERWDDSIPKIILEIRMPKEVLKPIKAMEQVFAGLHSIHDVFTWREKWIEGQFLPSISLEIVSIGGEVHFYIRAFKMFRNVIESNIYSQYPEAEIFEVEDYTKLVPQDIPNKDWDLWGTSFINTKPDPYPIKTYPKFELEREIKEEKRIDPLAGLLEGMASLKPGEQLWLQIRATPIREEKPWIKEGLKIKDKLVRRPEKPKSKPMIQEAAEVLITGKPPGVAPPEEKEIIPPEMKLTPGEREIVAAIEEKIGKFGYDCHIRFIYLGKQDVFFKP
;
A
#
# COMPACT_ATOMS: atom_id res chain seq x y z
N ILE A 1 -1.68 -12.18 26.53
CA ILE A 1 -3.14 -12.38 26.32
C ILE A 1 -3.43 -12.42 24.82
N GLN A 2 -2.98 -11.44 24.04
CA GLN A 2 -3.12 -11.43 22.57
C GLN A 2 -2.53 -12.68 21.89
N GLU A 3 -1.32 -13.12 22.27
CA GLU A 3 -0.74 -14.37 21.73
C GLU A 3 -1.61 -15.60 22.01
N ARG A 4 -2.16 -15.71 23.23
CA ARG A 4 -3.07 -16.82 23.58
C ARG A 4 -4.35 -16.80 22.73
N TRP A 5 -4.84 -15.61 22.38
CA TRP A 5 -5.98 -15.48 21.50
C TRP A 5 -5.60 -15.84 20.05
N ASP A 6 -4.45 -15.36 19.56
CA ASP A 6 -3.92 -15.65 18.23
C ASP A 6 -3.69 -17.15 18.00
N ASP A 7 -3.19 -17.86 19.02
CA ASP A 7 -2.97 -19.31 18.99
C ASP A 7 -4.28 -20.10 19.11
N SER A 8 -5.33 -19.50 19.67
CA SER A 8 -6.62 -20.18 19.83
C SER A 8 -7.43 -20.25 18.53
N ILE A 9 -7.15 -19.36 17.57
CA ILE A 9 -7.87 -19.29 16.31
C ILE A 9 -7.07 -20.01 15.21
N PRO A 10 -7.64 -21.02 14.56
CA PRO A 10 -6.96 -21.73 13.49
C PRO A 10 -6.70 -20.79 12.29
N LYS A 11 -5.46 -20.81 11.81
CA LYS A 11 -5.02 -20.11 10.60
C LYS A 11 -4.94 -21.10 9.45
N ILE A 12 -5.24 -20.62 8.25
CA ILE A 12 -5.17 -21.39 7.01
C ILE A 12 -4.32 -20.64 5.98
N ILE A 13 -3.75 -21.40 5.05
CA ILE A 13 -3.07 -20.87 3.87
C ILE A 13 -3.81 -21.39 2.64
N LEU A 14 -4.18 -20.45 1.78
CA LEU A 14 -4.87 -20.71 0.53
C LEU A 14 -3.91 -20.44 -0.63
N GLU A 15 -3.59 -21.45 -1.43
CA GLU A 15 -2.90 -21.30 -2.70
C GLU A 15 -3.91 -20.87 -3.77
N ILE A 16 -3.59 -19.81 -4.51
CA ILE A 16 -4.39 -19.32 -5.63
C ILE A 16 -3.65 -19.65 -6.92
N ARG A 17 -4.31 -20.42 -7.79
CA ARG A 17 -3.84 -20.69 -9.14
C ARG A 17 -4.68 -19.91 -10.13
N MET A 18 -4.05 -18.94 -10.76
CA MET A 18 -4.69 -18.14 -11.80
C MET A 18 -4.73 -18.91 -13.12
N PRO A 19 -5.79 -18.74 -13.94
CA PRO A 19 -5.79 -19.26 -15.29
C PRO A 19 -4.67 -18.61 -16.12
N LYS A 20 -4.23 -19.30 -17.18
CA LYS A 20 -3.14 -18.82 -18.05
C LYS A 20 -3.44 -17.49 -18.72
N GLU A 21 -4.71 -17.20 -18.95
CA GLU A 21 -5.18 -15.96 -19.56
C GLU A 21 -6.14 -15.26 -18.61
N VAL A 22 -5.78 -14.05 -18.20
CA VAL A 22 -6.63 -13.20 -17.34
C VAL A 22 -7.03 -11.97 -18.15
N LEU A 23 -8.24 -12.00 -18.72
CA LEU A 23 -8.77 -10.90 -19.54
C LEU A 23 -9.21 -9.69 -18.70
N LYS A 24 -9.23 -9.81 -17.37
CA LYS A 24 -9.69 -8.75 -16.47
C LYS A 24 -8.62 -7.67 -16.28
N PRO A 25 -9.02 -6.38 -16.17
CA PRO A 25 -8.10 -5.33 -15.75
C PRO A 25 -7.59 -5.58 -14.32
N ILE A 26 -6.35 -5.18 -14.01
CA ILE A 26 -5.78 -5.19 -12.63
C ILE A 26 -6.71 -4.43 -11.68
N LYS A 27 -7.39 -3.39 -12.18
CA LYS A 27 -8.44 -2.66 -11.46
C LYS A 27 -9.52 -3.56 -10.84
N ALA A 28 -9.83 -4.71 -11.42
CA ALA A 28 -10.81 -5.65 -10.85
C ALA A 28 -10.39 -6.10 -9.44
N MET A 29 -9.10 -6.21 -9.17
CA MET A 29 -8.58 -6.59 -7.85
C MET A 29 -8.86 -5.52 -6.77
N GLU A 30 -9.10 -4.25 -7.14
CA GLU A 30 -9.54 -3.24 -6.18
C GLU A 30 -10.89 -3.62 -5.53
N GLN A 31 -11.79 -4.26 -6.29
CA GLN A 31 -13.07 -4.72 -5.75
C GLN A 31 -12.89 -5.89 -4.79
N VAL A 32 -11.96 -6.80 -5.08
CA VAL A 32 -11.61 -7.90 -4.16
C VAL A 32 -11.09 -7.33 -2.84
N PHE A 33 -10.15 -6.38 -2.88
CA PHE A 33 -9.64 -5.74 -1.67
C PHE A 33 -10.70 -4.90 -0.95
N ALA A 34 -11.57 -4.19 -1.67
CA ALA A 34 -12.69 -3.49 -1.03
C ALA A 34 -13.61 -4.47 -0.28
N GLY A 35 -13.89 -5.64 -0.86
CA GLY A 35 -14.69 -6.69 -0.22
C GLY A 35 -13.99 -7.35 0.97
N LEU A 36 -12.68 -7.58 0.89
CA LEU A 36 -11.88 -8.09 2.02
C LEU A 36 -11.82 -7.11 3.20
N HIS A 37 -12.13 -5.82 3.01
CA HIS A 37 -12.18 -4.85 4.10
C HIS A 37 -13.30 -5.16 5.10
N SER A 38 -14.30 -5.95 4.70
CA SER A 38 -15.37 -6.46 5.58
C SER A 38 -14.88 -7.32 6.74
N ILE A 39 -13.61 -7.76 6.72
CA ILE A 39 -12.93 -8.47 7.81
C ILE A 39 -12.61 -7.54 9.00
N HIS A 40 -12.69 -6.22 8.81
CA HIS A 40 -12.57 -5.25 9.88
C HIS A 40 -13.65 -5.45 10.94
N ASP A 41 -13.25 -5.40 12.21
CA ASP A 41 -14.14 -5.48 13.35
C ASP A 41 -13.82 -4.40 14.40
N VAL A 42 -14.80 -4.02 15.20
CA VAL A 42 -14.67 -3.00 16.24
C VAL A 42 -14.81 -3.67 17.61
N PHE A 43 -13.68 -3.92 18.25
CA PHE A 43 -13.63 -4.55 19.56
C PHE A 43 -14.03 -3.60 20.70
N THR A 44 -14.82 -4.13 21.63
CA THR A 44 -15.09 -3.46 22.91
C THR A 44 -13.85 -3.42 23.80
N TRP A 45 -13.85 -2.56 24.83
CA TRP A 45 -12.74 -2.46 25.79
C TRP A 45 -12.40 -3.81 26.45
N ARG A 46 -13.42 -4.61 26.78
CA ARG A 46 -13.24 -5.92 27.38
C ARG A 46 -12.54 -6.89 26.41
N GLU A 47 -13.01 -6.96 25.17
CA GLU A 47 -12.44 -7.85 24.16
C GLU A 47 -10.97 -7.51 23.89
N LYS A 48 -10.66 -6.21 23.78
CA LYS A 48 -9.30 -5.74 23.51
C LYS A 48 -8.33 -5.97 24.67
N TRP A 49 -8.73 -5.65 25.90
CA TRP A 49 -7.80 -5.58 27.04
C TRP A 49 -7.85 -6.79 27.98
N ILE A 50 -8.99 -7.49 28.05
CA ILE A 50 -9.16 -8.67 28.90
C ILE A 50 -9.02 -9.95 28.08
N GLU A 51 -9.69 -10.02 26.92
CA GLU A 51 -9.67 -11.21 26.05
C GLU A 51 -8.50 -11.19 25.05
N GLY A 52 -7.92 -10.01 24.81
CA GLY A 52 -6.76 -9.84 23.93
C GLY A 52 -7.10 -9.96 22.44
N GLN A 53 -8.35 -9.71 22.06
CA GLN A 53 -8.74 -9.68 20.65
C GLN A 53 -8.05 -8.50 19.94
N PHE A 54 -7.64 -8.73 18.69
CA PHE A 54 -7.03 -7.70 17.85
C PHE A 54 -7.51 -7.84 16.41
N LEU A 55 -7.30 -6.78 15.63
CA LEU A 55 -7.71 -6.74 14.22
C LEU A 55 -7.00 -7.83 13.41
N PRO A 56 -7.75 -8.78 12.84
CA PRO A 56 -7.15 -9.85 12.06
C PRO A 56 -6.52 -9.29 10.78
N SER A 57 -5.28 -9.71 10.53
CA SER A 57 -4.56 -9.35 9.30
C SER A 57 -4.67 -10.46 8.27
N ILE A 58 -4.69 -10.09 7.00
CA ILE A 58 -4.53 -11.02 5.87
C ILE A 58 -3.10 -10.86 5.35
N SER A 59 -2.42 -11.96 5.06
CA SER A 59 -1.13 -11.94 4.37
C SER A 59 -1.34 -12.31 2.91
N LEU A 60 -0.83 -11.49 2.00
CA LEU A 60 -0.80 -11.73 0.57
C LEU A 60 0.64 -12.00 0.19
N GLU A 61 0.93 -13.18 -0.34
CA GLU A 61 2.30 -13.66 -0.44
C GLU A 61 2.59 -14.19 -1.84
N ILE A 62 3.75 -13.81 -2.38
CA ILE A 62 4.33 -14.38 -3.58
C ILE A 62 5.59 -15.11 -3.15
N VAL A 63 5.62 -16.43 -3.35
CA VAL A 63 6.66 -17.31 -2.83
C VAL A 63 7.23 -18.09 -4.00
N SER A 64 8.53 -18.00 -4.21
CA SER A 64 9.25 -18.87 -5.12
C SER A 64 10.02 -19.93 -4.35
N ILE A 65 9.82 -21.19 -4.70
CA ILE A 65 10.52 -22.33 -4.12
C ILE A 65 11.25 -23.05 -5.25
N GLY A 66 12.58 -22.93 -5.28
CA GLY A 66 13.39 -23.57 -6.34
C GLY A 66 13.04 -23.13 -7.77
N GLY A 67 12.48 -21.93 -7.94
CA GLY A 67 12.06 -21.39 -9.24
C GLY A 67 10.57 -21.55 -9.54
N GLU A 68 9.81 -22.28 -8.73
CA GLU A 68 8.36 -22.40 -8.88
C GLU A 68 7.65 -21.31 -8.09
N VAL A 69 6.89 -20.45 -8.77
CA VAL A 69 6.18 -19.31 -8.16
C VAL A 69 4.77 -19.72 -7.73
N HIS A 70 4.46 -19.45 -6.46
CA HIS A 70 3.16 -19.68 -5.85
C HIS A 70 2.59 -18.38 -5.28
N PHE A 71 1.28 -18.25 -5.34
CA PHE A 71 0.53 -17.16 -4.74
C PHE A 71 -0.26 -17.70 -3.56
N TYR A 72 -0.03 -17.12 -2.38
CA TYR A 72 -0.70 -17.55 -1.15
C TYR A 72 -1.47 -16.40 -0.50
N ILE A 73 -2.59 -16.77 0.12
CA ILE A 73 -3.29 -15.93 1.09
C ILE A 73 -3.32 -16.64 2.43
N ARG A 74 -2.72 -16.02 3.45
CA ARG A 74 -2.81 -16.47 4.83
C ARG A 74 -3.84 -15.66 5.60
N ALA A 75 -4.78 -16.34 6.23
CA ALA A 75 -5.82 -15.69 7.02
C ALA A 75 -6.33 -16.63 8.13
N PHE A 76 -7.15 -16.10 9.04
CA PHE A 76 -7.89 -16.94 9.97
C PHE A 76 -8.97 -17.74 9.24
N LYS A 77 -9.17 -18.99 9.68
CA LYS A 77 -10.09 -19.94 9.04
C LYS A 77 -11.51 -19.41 8.88
N MET A 78 -11.97 -18.58 9.83
CA MET A 78 -13.30 -17.97 9.80
C MET A 78 -13.53 -17.07 8.57
N PHE A 79 -12.47 -16.53 7.96
CA PHE A 79 -12.56 -15.64 6.80
C PHE A 79 -12.42 -16.36 5.46
N ARG A 80 -12.25 -17.69 5.45
CA ARG A 80 -12.11 -18.48 4.22
C ARG A 80 -13.20 -18.17 3.20
N ASN A 81 -14.46 -18.25 3.62
CA ASN A 81 -15.61 -18.04 2.73
C ASN A 81 -15.64 -16.62 2.17
N VAL A 82 -15.23 -15.62 2.96
CA VAL A 82 -15.16 -14.22 2.53
C VAL A 82 -14.08 -14.06 1.47
N ILE A 83 -12.92 -14.67 1.67
CA ILE A 83 -11.79 -14.62 0.73
C ILE A 83 -12.17 -15.29 -0.59
N GLU A 84 -12.65 -16.53 -0.54
CA GLU A 84 -13.06 -17.30 -1.71
C GLU A 84 -14.15 -16.55 -2.51
N SER A 85 -15.21 -16.09 -1.83
CA SER A 85 -16.32 -15.39 -2.51
C SER A 85 -15.87 -14.12 -3.22
N ASN A 86 -14.99 -13.33 -2.60
CA ASN A 86 -14.49 -12.09 -3.21
C ASN A 86 -13.59 -12.37 -4.41
N ILE A 87 -12.72 -13.39 -4.33
CA ILE A 87 -11.86 -13.78 -5.46
C ILE A 87 -12.72 -14.31 -6.62
N TYR A 88 -13.61 -15.28 -6.37
CA TYR A 88 -14.48 -15.85 -7.40
C TYR A 88 -15.40 -14.81 -8.05
N SER A 89 -15.77 -13.75 -7.34
CA SER A 89 -16.60 -12.67 -7.92
C SER A 89 -15.92 -11.94 -9.08
N GLN A 90 -14.59 -11.81 -9.05
CA GLN A 90 -13.82 -11.12 -10.09
C GLN A 90 -13.10 -12.10 -11.02
N TYR A 91 -12.70 -13.26 -10.48
CA TYR A 91 -11.94 -14.31 -11.14
C TYR A 91 -12.62 -15.68 -10.93
N PRO A 92 -13.73 -15.98 -11.65
CA PRO A 92 -14.46 -17.23 -11.48
C PRO A 92 -13.67 -18.49 -11.83
N GLU A 93 -12.66 -18.35 -12.69
CA GLU A 93 -11.81 -19.44 -13.18
C GLU A 93 -10.55 -19.66 -12.32
N ALA A 94 -10.32 -18.85 -11.28
CA ALA A 94 -9.21 -19.06 -10.37
C ALA A 94 -9.46 -20.32 -9.53
N GLU A 95 -8.45 -21.16 -9.33
CA GLU A 95 -8.57 -22.31 -8.44
C GLU A 95 -7.96 -21.97 -7.08
N ILE A 96 -8.68 -22.28 -5.99
CA ILE A 96 -8.24 -21.99 -4.61
C ILE A 96 -8.12 -23.31 -3.84
N PHE A 97 -6.93 -23.60 -3.32
CA PHE A 97 -6.63 -24.81 -2.57
C PHE A 97 -6.14 -24.47 -1.15
N GLU A 98 -6.62 -25.20 -0.14
CA GLU A 98 -6.01 -25.14 1.20
C GLU A 98 -4.75 -26.00 1.19
N VAL A 99 -3.61 -25.40 1.55
CA VAL A 99 -2.30 -26.05 1.51
C VAL A 99 -1.61 -25.99 2.87
N GLU A 100 -0.60 -26.84 3.05
CA GLU A 100 0.26 -26.78 4.23
C GLU A 100 1.15 -25.54 4.21
N ASP A 101 1.60 -25.14 5.40
CA ASP A 101 2.45 -23.97 5.57
C ASP A 101 3.85 -24.19 4.99
N TYR A 102 4.13 -23.50 3.88
CA TYR A 102 5.40 -23.58 3.18
C TYR A 102 6.59 -23.18 4.06
N THR A 103 6.37 -22.37 5.10
CA THR A 103 7.44 -21.98 6.03
C THR A 103 7.97 -23.17 6.84
N LYS A 104 7.22 -24.29 6.90
CA LYS A 104 7.66 -25.54 7.54
C LYS A 104 8.60 -26.37 6.64
N LEU A 105 8.68 -26.03 5.35
CA LEU A 105 9.60 -26.68 4.41
C LEU A 105 11.05 -26.26 4.62
N VAL A 106 11.28 -25.20 5.41
CA VAL A 106 12.60 -24.72 5.81
C VAL A 106 12.83 -24.94 7.31
N PRO A 107 14.08 -25.18 7.74
CA PRO A 107 14.42 -25.23 9.16
C PRO A 107 13.99 -23.95 9.90
N GLN A 108 13.61 -24.08 11.17
CA GLN A 108 13.15 -22.93 11.98
C GLN A 108 14.30 -22.22 12.71
N ASP A 109 15.51 -22.78 12.66
CA ASP A 109 16.71 -22.30 13.33
C ASP A 109 17.65 -21.52 12.39
N ILE A 110 17.13 -20.95 11.31
CA ILE A 110 17.91 -20.19 10.31
C ILE A 110 18.25 -18.80 10.86
N PRO A 111 19.48 -18.29 10.66
CA PRO A 111 20.60 -18.89 9.92
C PRO A 111 21.33 -19.99 10.72
N ASN A 112 21.67 -21.09 10.03
CA ASN A 112 22.36 -22.24 10.62
C ASN A 112 23.52 -22.71 9.72
N LYS A 113 24.05 -23.92 9.96
CA LYS A 113 25.17 -24.48 9.19
C LYS A 113 24.83 -24.78 7.74
N ASP A 114 23.57 -25.08 7.44
CA ASP A 114 23.14 -25.54 6.13
C ASP A 114 22.37 -24.45 5.36
N TRP A 115 21.79 -23.47 6.05
CA TRP A 115 20.92 -22.43 5.50
C TRP A 115 21.34 -21.03 5.94
N ASP A 116 21.22 -20.08 5.03
CA ASP A 116 21.41 -18.66 5.27
C ASP A 116 20.13 -17.88 4.92
N LEU A 117 19.98 -16.69 5.50
CA LEU A 117 18.80 -15.84 5.37
C LEU A 117 19.20 -14.38 5.21
N TRP A 118 18.66 -13.75 4.18
CA TRP A 118 18.65 -12.31 4.04
C TRP A 118 17.22 -11.80 3.96
N GLY A 119 16.92 -10.73 4.68
CA GLY A 119 15.58 -10.16 4.68
C GLY A 119 15.59 -8.66 4.83
N THR A 120 14.63 -8.01 4.20
CA THR A 120 14.42 -6.57 4.30
C THR A 120 12.94 -6.25 4.42
N SER A 121 12.65 -5.09 5.02
CA SER A 121 11.29 -4.55 5.12
C SER A 121 11.22 -3.24 4.37
N PHE A 122 10.15 -3.03 3.63
CA PHE A 122 9.96 -1.78 2.90
C PHE A 122 9.43 -0.71 3.84
N ILE A 123 9.97 0.50 3.70
CA ILE A 123 9.53 1.69 4.43
C ILE A 123 9.11 2.78 3.44
N ASN A 124 8.11 3.56 3.82
CA ASN A 124 7.71 4.72 3.03
C ASN A 124 8.75 5.84 3.21
N THR A 125 9.19 6.43 2.11
CA THR A 125 10.09 7.61 2.13
C THR A 125 9.35 8.90 2.48
N LYS A 126 8.03 8.91 2.32
CA LYS A 126 7.12 10.03 2.64
C LYS A 126 6.03 9.56 3.61
N PRO A 127 5.36 10.49 4.31
CA PRO A 127 4.23 10.16 5.17
C PRO A 127 3.11 9.39 4.44
N ASP A 128 2.37 8.58 5.20
CA ASP A 128 1.34 7.67 4.68
C ASP A 128 0.29 8.31 3.77
N PRO A 129 -0.14 9.58 3.92
CA PRO A 129 -1.10 10.14 2.98
C PRO A 129 -0.57 10.27 1.54
N TYR A 130 0.75 10.34 1.34
CA TYR A 130 1.31 10.36 -0.01
C TYR A 130 1.16 8.97 -0.67
N PRO A 131 0.57 8.89 -1.87
CA PRO A 131 0.46 7.62 -2.58
C PRO A 131 1.81 7.20 -3.18
N ILE A 132 2.03 5.89 -3.26
CA ILE A 132 3.04 5.28 -4.12
C ILE A 132 2.50 5.20 -5.55
N LYS A 133 3.37 4.95 -6.54
CA LYS A 133 2.91 4.65 -7.90
C LYS A 133 2.14 3.32 -7.88
N THR A 134 0.93 3.33 -8.40
CA THR A 134 0.03 2.17 -8.47
C THR A 134 -0.25 1.78 -9.92
N TYR A 135 -0.93 0.64 -10.12
CA TYR A 135 -1.23 0.07 -11.43
C TYR A 135 -1.80 1.05 -12.50
N PRO A 136 -2.61 2.09 -12.20
CA PRO A 136 -3.11 3.01 -13.22
C PRO A 136 -2.01 3.81 -13.92
N LYS A 137 -0.82 3.94 -13.29
CA LYS A 137 0.35 4.58 -13.91
C LYS A 137 1.15 3.62 -14.79
N PHE A 138 0.92 2.32 -14.67
CA PHE A 138 1.53 1.27 -15.49
C PHE A 138 0.61 0.85 -16.64
N GLU A 139 -0.70 0.95 -16.48
CA GLU A 139 -1.69 0.85 -17.56
C GLU A 139 -1.63 2.14 -18.41
N LEU A 140 -0.81 2.17 -19.46
CA LEU A 140 -0.89 3.26 -20.43
C LEU A 140 -2.29 3.22 -21.08
N GLU A 141 -3.03 4.34 -21.06
CA GLU A 141 -4.40 4.47 -21.62
C GLU A 141 -4.52 4.05 -23.10
N ARG A 142 -3.41 3.79 -23.79
CA ARG A 142 -3.33 3.32 -25.20
C ARG A 142 -3.21 1.81 -25.35
N GLU A 143 -3.01 1.05 -24.28
CA GLU A 143 -2.87 -0.41 -24.27
C GLU A 143 -4.17 -1.12 -23.86
N ILE A 144 -5.31 -0.58 -24.31
CA ILE A 144 -6.64 -1.17 -24.05
C ILE A 144 -6.82 -2.49 -24.82
N LYS A 145 -5.99 -2.76 -25.83
CA LYS A 145 -5.97 -4.07 -26.50
C LYS A 145 -5.12 -5.05 -25.70
N GLU A 146 -5.75 -6.14 -25.28
CA GLU A 146 -5.23 -7.24 -24.44
C GLU A 146 -3.79 -7.65 -24.77
N GLU A 147 -3.44 -7.70 -26.05
CA GLU A 147 -2.14 -8.15 -26.55
C GLU A 147 -0.94 -7.27 -26.21
N LYS A 148 -1.15 -6.00 -25.81
CA LYS A 148 -0.06 -5.04 -25.61
C LYS A 148 0.18 -4.64 -24.16
N ARG A 149 -0.59 -5.20 -23.24
CA ARG A 149 -0.49 -4.83 -21.83
C ARG A 149 0.78 -5.39 -21.22
N ILE A 150 1.67 -4.50 -20.77
CA ILE A 150 2.88 -4.91 -20.06
C ILE A 150 2.51 -5.31 -18.62
N ASP A 151 2.88 -6.51 -18.20
CA ASP A 151 2.71 -6.95 -16.81
C ASP A 151 3.74 -6.27 -15.90
N PRO A 152 3.32 -5.44 -14.91
CA PRO A 152 4.24 -4.79 -13.98
C PRO A 152 5.00 -5.77 -13.07
N LEU A 153 4.53 -7.01 -12.92
CA LEU A 153 5.18 -8.04 -12.12
C LEU A 153 6.16 -8.91 -12.92
N ALA A 154 6.19 -8.82 -14.25
CA ALA A 154 7.01 -9.71 -15.09
C ALA A 154 8.47 -9.81 -14.62
N GLY A 155 9.13 -8.67 -14.38
CA GLY A 155 10.52 -8.67 -13.92
C GLY A 155 10.74 -9.30 -12.54
N LEU A 156 9.75 -9.16 -11.63
CA LEU A 156 9.81 -9.83 -10.33
C LEU A 156 9.63 -11.34 -10.48
N LEU A 157 8.64 -11.76 -11.28
CA LEU A 157 8.31 -13.17 -11.50
C LEU A 157 9.43 -13.89 -12.26
N GLU A 158 10.05 -13.26 -13.26
CA GLU A 158 11.23 -13.80 -13.95
C GLU A 158 12.41 -13.98 -13.00
N GLY A 159 12.69 -12.98 -12.14
CA GLY A 159 13.72 -13.09 -11.11
C GLY A 159 13.44 -14.24 -10.14
N MET A 160 12.20 -14.35 -9.68
CA MET A 160 11.72 -15.44 -8.83
C MET A 160 11.80 -16.82 -9.52
N ALA A 161 11.52 -16.89 -10.82
CA ALA A 161 11.57 -18.13 -11.60
C ALA A 161 13.01 -18.58 -11.90
N SER A 162 13.97 -17.66 -11.89
CA SER A 162 15.39 -17.96 -12.13
C SER A 162 16.13 -18.61 -10.95
N LEU A 163 15.46 -18.75 -9.79
CA LEU A 163 16.02 -19.36 -8.60
C LEU A 163 16.35 -20.84 -8.82
N LYS A 164 17.43 -21.31 -8.20
CA LYS A 164 17.88 -22.70 -8.28
C LYS A 164 17.23 -23.55 -7.20
N PRO A 165 17.19 -24.88 -7.38
CA PRO A 165 16.79 -25.80 -6.32
C PRO A 165 17.59 -25.56 -5.04
N GLY A 166 16.90 -25.39 -3.91
CA GLY A 166 17.51 -25.07 -2.61
C GLY A 166 17.52 -23.59 -2.26
N GLU A 167 17.07 -22.71 -3.16
CA GLU A 167 16.78 -21.31 -2.89
C GLU A 167 15.27 -21.08 -2.74
N GLN A 168 14.89 -20.13 -1.90
CA GLN A 168 13.53 -19.62 -1.80
C GLN A 168 13.52 -18.10 -1.67
N LEU A 169 12.48 -17.48 -2.22
CA LEU A 169 12.30 -16.03 -2.15
C LEU A 169 10.84 -15.72 -1.87
N TRP A 170 10.59 -14.98 -0.80
CA TRP A 170 9.26 -14.69 -0.28
C TRP A 170 9.03 -13.18 -0.28
N LEU A 171 7.99 -12.74 -0.97
CA LEU A 171 7.45 -11.39 -0.85
C LEU A 171 6.13 -11.49 -0.09
N GLN A 172 6.09 -10.93 1.12
CA GLN A 172 4.94 -11.01 2.01
C GLN A 172 4.37 -9.62 2.26
N ILE A 173 3.08 -9.43 2.00
CA ILE A 173 2.34 -8.21 2.29
C ILE A 173 1.30 -8.53 3.35
N ARG A 174 1.60 -8.18 4.60
CA ARG A 174 0.63 -8.28 5.69
C ARG A 174 -0.25 -7.04 5.69
N ALA A 175 -1.52 -7.20 5.33
CA ALA A 175 -2.51 -6.15 5.23
C ALA A 175 -3.54 -6.29 6.37
N THR A 176 -3.61 -5.29 7.24
CA THR A 176 -4.62 -5.21 8.31
C THR A 176 -5.64 -4.15 7.93
N PRO A 177 -6.94 -4.45 7.81
CA PRO A 177 -7.92 -3.44 7.43
C PRO A 177 -8.01 -2.37 8.52
N ILE A 178 -7.98 -1.10 8.12
CA ILE A 178 -8.06 0.04 9.05
C ILE A 178 -9.23 0.97 8.69
N ARG A 179 -9.77 1.62 9.72
CA ARG A 179 -10.74 2.72 9.62
C ARG A 179 -10.20 3.93 10.38
N GLU A 180 -10.61 4.11 11.63
CA GLU A 180 -10.27 5.28 12.45
C GLU A 180 -9.05 5.06 13.35
N GLU A 181 -8.52 3.83 13.40
CA GLU A 181 -7.38 3.46 14.25
C GLU A 181 -6.10 4.20 13.87
N LYS A 182 -5.96 4.59 12.59
CA LYS A 182 -4.87 5.43 12.10
C LYS A 182 -5.42 6.71 11.47
N PRO A 183 -4.91 7.91 11.83
CA PRO A 183 -5.42 9.18 11.35
C PRO A 183 -4.95 9.56 9.93
N TRP A 184 -4.69 8.59 9.05
CA TRP A 184 -4.11 8.84 7.71
C TRP A 184 -5.02 9.70 6.81
N ILE A 185 -6.34 9.54 6.92
CA ILE A 185 -7.33 10.40 6.21
C ILE A 185 -7.24 11.84 6.71
N LYS A 186 -7.21 12.03 8.03
CA LYS A 186 -7.12 13.37 8.66
C LYS A 186 -5.80 14.05 8.31
N GLU A 187 -4.71 13.30 8.26
CA GLU A 187 -3.40 13.80 7.84
C GLU A 187 -3.37 14.17 6.36
N GLY A 188 -3.99 13.37 5.49
CA GLY A 188 -4.15 13.68 4.07
C GLY A 188 -4.93 14.96 3.83
N LEU A 189 -6.05 15.16 4.55
CA LEU A 189 -6.82 16.40 4.51
C LEU A 189 -6.00 17.61 4.98
N LYS A 190 -5.20 17.47 6.06
CA LYS A 190 -4.29 18.54 6.51
C LYS A 190 -3.23 18.88 5.47
N ILE A 191 -2.64 17.89 4.81
CA ILE A 191 -1.65 18.11 3.74
C ILE A 191 -2.30 18.82 2.56
N LYS A 192 -3.49 18.39 2.16
CA LYS A 192 -4.29 19.05 1.12
C LYS A 192 -4.54 20.51 1.46
N ASP A 193 -5.10 20.78 2.63
CA ASP A 193 -5.43 22.13 3.08
C ASP A 193 -4.18 23.02 3.12
N LYS A 194 -3.03 22.47 3.54
CA LYS A 194 -1.76 23.21 3.55
C LYS A 194 -1.26 23.54 2.15
N LEU A 195 -1.47 22.67 1.17
CA LEU A 195 -1.08 22.91 -0.22
C LEU A 195 -2.02 23.92 -0.89
N VAL A 196 -3.33 23.78 -0.68
CA VAL A 196 -4.38 24.60 -1.29
C VAL A 196 -4.45 26.00 -0.66
N ARG A 197 -4.33 26.10 0.67
CA ARG A 197 -4.47 27.36 1.42
C ARG A 197 -3.14 28.02 1.73
N ARG A 198 -2.09 27.85 0.91
CA ARG A 198 -0.84 28.59 1.13
C ARG A 198 -1.17 30.09 1.26
N PRO A 199 -1.00 30.72 2.44
CA PRO A 199 -0.97 32.17 2.46
C PRO A 199 0.21 32.56 1.58
N GLU A 200 0.03 33.56 0.73
CA GLU A 200 1.12 34.10 -0.07
C GLU A 200 2.32 34.31 0.86
N LYS A 201 3.50 33.80 0.49
CA LYS A 201 4.70 34.40 1.07
C LYS A 201 4.62 35.85 0.59
N PRO A 202 4.46 36.85 1.47
CA PRO A 202 4.61 38.22 1.01
C PRO A 202 6.02 38.26 0.41
N LYS A 203 6.11 38.56 -0.88
CA LYS A 203 7.39 38.98 -1.46
C LYS A 203 7.76 40.19 -0.61
N SER A 204 8.69 40.03 0.33
CA SER A 204 9.18 41.14 1.12
C SER A 204 9.72 42.15 0.12
N LYS A 205 8.96 43.21 -0.14
CA LYS A 205 9.47 44.34 -0.91
C LYS A 205 10.71 44.82 -0.15
N PRO A 206 11.86 45.03 -0.81
CA PRO A 206 13.00 45.61 -0.12
C PRO A 206 12.57 46.97 0.46
N MET A 207 12.89 47.24 1.74
CA MET A 207 12.51 48.48 2.49
C MET A 207 12.68 49.78 1.69
N ILE A 208 13.62 49.80 0.74
CA ILE A 208 13.92 50.94 -0.12
C ILE A 208 12.73 51.30 -1.04
N GLN A 209 11.94 50.33 -1.50
CA GLN A 209 10.77 50.58 -2.34
C GLN A 209 9.60 51.16 -1.54
N GLU A 210 9.39 50.72 -0.29
CA GLU A 210 8.35 51.28 0.59
C GLU A 210 8.68 52.74 0.97
N ALA A 211 9.95 53.05 1.24
CA ALA A 211 10.36 54.42 1.54
C ALA A 211 10.20 55.38 0.34
N ALA A 212 10.47 54.89 -0.89
CA ALA A 212 10.30 55.67 -2.11
C ALA A 212 8.82 55.93 -2.45
N GLU A 213 7.93 54.96 -2.24
CA GLU A 213 6.48 55.13 -2.46
C GLU A 213 5.86 56.16 -1.51
N VAL A 214 6.31 56.19 -0.24
CA VAL A 214 5.86 57.19 0.76
C VAL A 214 6.32 58.61 0.38
N LEU A 215 7.55 58.75 -0.13
CA LEU A 215 8.10 60.04 -0.55
C LEU A 215 7.39 60.62 -1.78
N ILE A 216 6.96 59.76 -2.71
CA ILE A 216 6.34 60.17 -3.99
C ILE A 216 4.84 60.44 -3.83
N THR A 217 4.13 59.66 -3.00
CA THR A 217 2.66 59.71 -2.96
C THR A 217 2.08 60.46 -1.75
N GLY A 218 2.89 60.79 -0.75
CA GLY A 218 2.48 61.63 0.39
C GLY A 218 1.40 61.03 1.29
N LYS A 219 1.08 59.74 1.17
CA LYS A 219 0.11 59.04 2.03
C LYS A 219 0.81 58.36 3.21
N PRO A 220 0.29 58.52 4.46
CA PRO A 220 0.84 57.81 5.62
C PRO A 220 0.63 56.29 5.49
N PRO A 221 1.53 55.47 6.07
CA PRO A 221 1.45 54.02 5.99
C PRO A 221 0.22 53.54 6.78
N GLY A 222 -0.77 52.95 6.10
CA GLY A 222 -1.93 52.37 6.77
C GLY A 222 -3.28 52.46 6.05
N VAL A 223 -3.39 53.17 4.91
CA VAL A 223 -4.59 53.04 4.06
C VAL A 223 -4.35 51.92 3.06
N ALA A 224 -4.52 50.68 3.52
CA ALA A 224 -4.64 49.55 2.61
C ALA A 224 -5.86 49.79 1.70
N PRO A 225 -5.73 49.73 0.37
CA PRO A 225 -6.89 49.52 -0.49
C PRO A 225 -7.63 48.29 0.04
N PRO A 226 -8.97 48.20 -0.08
CA PRO A 226 -9.66 46.96 0.22
C PRO A 226 -8.97 45.87 -0.59
N GLU A 227 -8.42 44.85 0.08
CA GLU A 227 -7.91 43.67 -0.60
C GLU A 227 -9.07 43.14 -1.44
N GLU A 228 -9.02 43.38 -2.75
CA GLU A 228 -9.72 42.53 -3.69
C GLU A 228 -9.16 41.15 -3.42
N LYS A 229 -9.88 40.37 -2.62
CA LYS A 229 -9.68 38.93 -2.54
C LYS A 229 -9.92 38.45 -3.95
N GLU A 230 -8.86 38.36 -4.75
CA GLU A 230 -8.89 37.70 -6.03
C GLU A 230 -9.53 36.34 -5.79
N ILE A 231 -10.76 36.20 -6.30
CA ILE A 231 -11.59 34.99 -6.24
C ILE A 231 -11.01 33.99 -7.25
N ILE A 232 -9.69 33.90 -7.35
CA ILE A 232 -9.03 32.80 -8.03
C ILE A 232 -9.28 31.60 -7.12
N PRO A 233 -10.02 30.57 -7.58
CA PRO A 233 -10.24 29.37 -6.80
C PRO A 233 -8.88 28.89 -6.28
N PRO A 234 -8.73 28.56 -4.99
CA PRO A 234 -7.47 28.08 -4.43
C PRO A 234 -6.83 26.93 -5.24
N GLU A 235 -7.67 26.14 -5.92
CA GLU A 235 -7.30 25.08 -6.87
C GLU A 235 -6.49 25.59 -8.08
N MET A 236 -6.77 26.79 -8.58
CA MET A 236 -6.04 27.41 -9.69
C MET A 236 -4.66 27.94 -9.28
N LYS A 237 -4.40 28.15 -7.98
CA LYS A 237 -3.12 28.63 -7.44
C LYS A 237 -2.05 27.53 -7.31
N LEU A 238 -2.44 26.27 -7.46
CA LEU A 238 -1.53 25.13 -7.39
C LEU A 238 -0.70 25.01 -8.67
N THR A 239 0.60 24.71 -8.51
CA THR A 239 1.45 24.29 -9.65
C THR A 239 0.93 22.97 -10.24
N PRO A 240 1.22 22.65 -11.51
CA PRO A 240 0.77 21.39 -12.13
C PRO A 240 1.12 20.14 -11.29
N GLY A 241 2.35 20.08 -10.75
CA GLY A 241 2.77 18.98 -9.89
C GLY A 241 2.06 18.94 -8.53
N GLU A 242 1.71 20.08 -7.95
CA GLU A 242 0.93 20.13 -6.72
C GLU A 242 -0.53 19.70 -6.94
N ARG A 243 -1.12 20.03 -8.10
CA ARG A 243 -2.45 19.53 -8.48
C ARG A 243 -2.46 18.02 -8.58
N GLU A 244 -1.45 17.43 -9.23
CA GLU A 244 -1.32 15.97 -9.31
C GLU A 244 -1.18 15.32 -7.92
N ILE A 245 -0.37 15.91 -7.04
CA ILE A 245 -0.19 15.42 -5.66
C ILE A 245 -1.52 15.50 -4.89
N VAL A 246 -2.23 16.63 -4.96
CA VAL A 246 -3.51 16.82 -4.28
C VAL A 246 -4.53 15.81 -4.79
N ALA A 247 -4.69 15.67 -6.10
CA ALA A 247 -5.61 14.71 -6.71
C ALA A 247 -5.29 13.27 -6.30
N ALA A 248 -4.01 12.90 -6.28
CA ALA A 248 -3.59 11.56 -5.89
C ALA A 248 -3.82 11.28 -4.38
N ILE A 249 -3.65 12.29 -3.51
CA ILE A 249 -4.00 12.18 -2.09
C ILE A 249 -5.51 12.01 -1.94
N GLU A 250 -6.32 12.81 -2.64
CA GLU A 250 -7.79 12.72 -2.60
C GLU A 250 -8.31 11.36 -3.07
N GLU A 251 -7.75 10.82 -4.15
CA GLU A 251 -8.08 9.47 -4.61
C GLU A 251 -7.73 8.42 -3.54
N LYS A 252 -6.55 8.53 -2.94
CA LYS A 252 -6.10 7.58 -1.91
C LYS A 252 -7.01 7.58 -0.69
N ILE A 253 -7.34 8.75 -0.14
CA ILE A 253 -8.18 8.88 1.06
C ILE A 253 -9.65 8.52 0.82
N GLY A 254 -10.10 8.47 -0.44
CA GLY A 254 -11.44 8.03 -0.82
C GLY A 254 -11.62 6.51 -0.85
N LYS A 255 -10.54 5.72 -0.74
CA LYS A 255 -10.57 4.25 -0.79
C LYS A 255 -10.46 3.64 0.61
N PHE A 256 -10.88 2.38 0.75
CA PHE A 256 -10.64 1.60 1.95
C PHE A 256 -9.13 1.42 2.20
N GLY A 257 -8.72 1.64 3.45
CA GLY A 257 -7.32 1.61 3.84
C GLY A 257 -6.91 0.30 4.50
N TYR A 258 -5.66 -0.09 4.26
CA TYR A 258 -4.97 -1.15 4.98
C TYR A 258 -3.70 -0.63 5.61
N ASP A 259 -3.42 -1.07 6.83
CA ASP A 259 -2.10 -0.97 7.43
C ASP A 259 -1.24 -2.13 6.91
N CYS A 260 -0.24 -1.79 6.10
CA CYS A 260 0.55 -2.76 5.35
C CYS A 260 1.97 -2.84 5.87
N HIS A 261 2.43 -4.05 6.11
CA HIS A 261 3.84 -4.36 6.30
C HIS A 261 4.31 -5.26 5.17
N ILE A 262 5.29 -4.77 4.39
CA ILE A 262 5.84 -5.50 3.25
C ILE A 262 7.23 -5.99 3.63
N ARG A 263 7.46 -7.29 3.45
CA ARG A 263 8.74 -7.94 3.70
C ARG A 263 9.18 -8.71 2.48
N PHE A 264 10.48 -8.66 2.24
CA PHE A 264 11.16 -9.51 1.28
C PHE A 264 12.14 -10.39 2.04
N ILE A 265 12.07 -11.69 1.83
CA ILE A 265 12.97 -12.68 2.45
C ILE A 265 13.56 -13.52 1.33
N TYR A 266 14.87 -13.69 1.36
CA TYR A 266 15.58 -14.63 0.52
C TYR A 266 16.31 -15.63 1.41
N LEU A 267 16.10 -16.90 1.12
CA LEU A 267 16.59 -18.04 1.88
C LEU A 267 17.31 -18.96 0.91
N GLY A 268 18.34 -19.63 1.37
CA GLY A 268 18.96 -20.66 0.56
C GLY A 268 19.93 -21.50 1.35
N LYS A 269 20.22 -22.68 0.82
CA LYS A 269 21.31 -23.49 1.36
C LYS A 269 22.65 -22.79 1.14
N GLN A 270 23.60 -22.96 2.07
CA GLN A 270 24.88 -22.23 2.02
C GLN A 270 25.66 -22.40 0.71
N ASP A 271 25.50 -23.52 0.00
CA ASP A 271 26.18 -23.82 -1.25
C ASP A 271 25.61 -23.06 -2.47
N VAL A 272 24.34 -22.66 -2.40
CA VAL A 272 23.65 -21.93 -3.48
C VAL A 272 23.30 -20.49 -3.12
N PHE A 273 23.32 -20.14 -1.83
CA PHE A 273 22.92 -18.84 -1.32
C PHE A 273 23.83 -17.72 -1.83
N PHE A 274 23.24 -16.75 -2.52
CA PHE A 274 23.93 -15.53 -2.92
C PHE A 274 23.85 -14.49 -1.80
N LYS A 275 25.00 -14.11 -1.23
CA LYS A 275 25.07 -13.03 -0.22
C LYS A 275 24.89 -11.67 -0.89
N PRO A 276 23.80 -10.91 -0.59
CA PRO A 276 23.58 -9.58 -1.15
C PRO A 276 24.53 -8.52 -0.61
#